data_AF-A0AAE1M8I3-F1
#
_entry.id   AF-A0AAE1M8I3-F1
#
_cell.length_a   1.000
_cell.length_b   1.000
_cell.length_c   1.000
_cell.angle_alpha   90.00
_cell.angle_beta   90.00
_cell.angle_gamma   90.00
#
_symmetry.space_group_name_H-M   'P 1'
#
loop_
_entity.id
_entity.type
_entity.pdbx_description
1 polymer ?
#
loop_
_entity_poly.entity_id
_entity_poly.type
_entity_poly.pdbx_seq_one_letter_code
_entity_poly.pdbx_strand_id
1 'polypeptide(L)'
;MENRTEKQSSGRLPLSEVVADCVRRWFTDTLKEAKAGDINMQVLLGQMYYNGYGVPRDAQMGRIWLTKASRNRSSVWKVGDKHPGYNASDSDSDSDSDELRGDS
;
A
#
# COMPACT_ATOMS: atom_id res chain seq x y z
N MET A 1 36.85 40.54 -7.88
CA MET A 1 36.41 40.16 -6.52
C MET A 1 34.91 39.99 -6.60
N GLU A 2 34.47 38.84 -7.10
CA GLU A 2 33.05 38.54 -7.29
C GLU A 2 32.33 38.57 -5.93
N ASN A 3 31.42 39.53 -5.80
CA ASN A 3 30.57 39.71 -4.65
C ASN A 3 29.75 38.44 -4.46
N ARG A 4 30.15 37.68 -3.44
CA ARG A 4 29.42 36.52 -2.93
C ARG A 4 27.98 36.96 -2.70
N THR A 5 27.09 36.15 -3.24
CA THR A 5 25.64 36.27 -3.22
C THR A 5 25.10 36.26 -1.80
N GLU A 6 25.28 37.37 -1.09
CA GLU A 6 24.50 37.71 0.10
C GLU A 6 23.10 38.15 -0.36
N LYS A 7 22.31 37.20 -0.86
CA LYS A 7 20.86 37.31 -0.76
C LYS A 7 20.42 36.51 0.45
N GLN A 8 20.90 36.95 1.61
CA GLN A 8 20.25 36.68 2.88
C GLN A 8 19.00 37.56 2.91
N SER A 9 18.00 37.20 2.09
CA SER A 9 16.70 37.84 2.14
C SER A 9 16.00 37.34 3.38
N SER A 10 16.20 38.06 4.49
CA SER A 10 15.30 38.05 5.65
C SER A 10 13.93 38.65 5.27
N GLY A 11 13.36 38.19 4.17
CA GLY A 11 12.06 38.57 3.64
C GLY A 11 11.10 37.44 3.91
N ARG A 12 9.99 37.73 4.59
CA ARG A 12 8.90 36.78 4.79
C ARG A 12 8.49 36.23 3.41
N LEU A 13 8.73 34.95 3.19
CA LEU A 13 8.23 34.26 2.00
C LEU A 13 6.70 34.22 2.08
N PRO A 14 5.99 34.38 0.94
CA PRO A 14 4.55 34.21 0.92
C PRO A 14 4.21 32.80 1.39
N LEU A 15 3.12 32.67 2.16
CA LEU A 15 2.70 31.38 2.74
C LEU A 15 2.57 30.29 1.67
N SER A 16 2.15 30.66 0.46
CA SER A 16 2.07 29.77 -0.69
C SER A 16 3.41 29.12 -1.08
N GLU A 17 4.51 29.86 -0.97
CA GLU A 17 5.85 29.38 -1.32
C GLU A 17 6.39 28.42 -0.25
N VAL A 18 6.18 28.75 1.03
CA VAL A 18 6.55 27.86 2.15
C VAL A 18 5.76 26.56 2.11
N VAL A 19 4.45 26.65 1.82
CA VAL A 19 3.60 25.47 1.64
C VAL A 19 4.06 24.66 0.42
N ALA A 20 4.38 25.31 -0.70
CA ALA A 20 4.92 24.62 -1.87
C ALA A 20 6.26 23.92 -1.60
N ASP A 21 7.17 24.55 -0.84
CA ASP A 21 8.42 23.95 -0.37
C ASP A 21 8.18 22.71 0.49
N CYS A 22 7.24 22.82 1.44
CA CYS A 22 6.87 21.72 2.32
C CYS A 22 6.32 20.53 1.53
N VAL A 23 5.39 20.78 0.60
CA VAL A 23 4.80 19.72 -0.21
C VAL A 23 5.84 19.10 -1.15
N ARG A 24 6.76 19.88 -1.71
CA ARG A 24 7.88 19.34 -2.51
C ARG A 24 8.77 18.41 -1.69
N ARG A 25 9.15 18.80 -0.48
CA ARG A 25 9.96 17.95 0.42
C ARG A 25 9.21 16.68 0.82
N TRP A 26 7.94 16.82 1.19
CA TRP A 26 7.10 15.68 1.54
C TRP A 26 6.97 14.69 0.38
N PHE A 27 6.80 15.19 -0.85
CA PHE A 27 6.78 14.36 -2.05
C PHE A 27 8.11 13.60 -2.24
N THR A 28 9.25 14.28 -2.07
CA THR A 28 10.57 13.64 -2.21
C THR A 28 10.80 12.55 -1.15
N ASP A 29 10.39 12.78 0.09
CA ASP A 29 10.53 11.80 1.17
C ASP A 29 9.62 10.58 0.91
N THR A 30 8.37 10.83 0.54
CA THR A 30 7.41 9.77 0.18
C THR A 30 7.93 8.93 -0.99
N LEU A 31 8.53 9.57 -2.00
CA LEU A 31 9.13 8.86 -3.14
C LEU A 31 10.31 7.97 -2.72
N LYS A 32 11.13 8.43 -1.78
CA LYS A 32 12.26 7.67 -1.25
C LYS A 32 11.78 6.41 -0.53
N GLU A 33 10.81 6.54 0.36
CA GLU A 33 10.24 5.42 1.12
C GLU A 33 9.43 4.45 0.22
N ALA A 34 8.68 4.99 -0.74
CA ALA A 34 7.96 4.18 -1.73
C ALA A 34 8.93 3.35 -2.60
N LYS A 35 10.13 3.87 -2.88
CA LYS A 35 11.22 3.14 -3.56
C LYS A 35 11.90 2.12 -2.63
N ALA A 36 12.00 2.41 -1.33
CA ALA A 36 12.48 1.46 -0.33
C ALA A 36 11.56 0.23 -0.17
N GLY A 37 10.32 0.33 -0.67
CA GLY A 37 9.36 -0.79 -0.74
C GLY A 37 8.20 -0.66 0.23
N ASP A 38 8.09 0.46 0.95
CA ASP A 38 6.96 0.71 1.84
C ASP A 38 5.66 0.84 1.03
N ILE A 39 4.73 -0.09 1.27
CA ILE A 39 3.44 -0.18 0.61
C ILE A 39 2.57 1.05 0.94
N ASN A 40 2.61 1.53 2.18
CA ASN A 40 1.84 2.70 2.61
C ASN A 40 2.30 3.94 1.85
N MET A 41 3.60 4.10 1.67
CA MET A 41 4.18 5.23 0.94
C MET A 41 3.92 5.13 -0.57
N GLN A 42 3.89 3.93 -1.15
CA GLN A 42 3.45 3.74 -2.53
C GLN A 42 1.98 4.14 -2.74
N VAL A 43 1.09 3.84 -1.78
CA VAL A 43 -0.30 4.29 -1.82
C VAL A 43 -0.40 5.81 -1.67
N LEU A 44 0.32 6.38 -0.70
CA LEU A 44 0.35 7.82 -0.44
C LEU A 44 0.84 8.60 -1.68
N LEU A 45 1.93 8.15 -2.30
CA LEU A 45 2.47 8.73 -3.53
C LEU A 45 1.44 8.68 -4.66
N GLY A 46 0.71 7.56 -4.78
CA GLY A 46 -0.40 7.43 -5.71
C GLY A 46 -1.46 8.51 -5.50
N GLN A 47 -1.91 8.71 -4.25
CA GLN A 47 -2.90 9.74 -3.89
C GLN A 47 -2.41 11.16 -4.16
N MET A 48 -1.12 11.45 -3.90
CA MET A 48 -0.52 12.75 -4.21
C MET A 48 -0.62 13.08 -5.70
N TYR A 49 -0.35 12.11 -6.58
CA TYR A 49 -0.49 12.26 -8.02
C TYR A 49 -1.94 12.45 -8.49
N TYR A 50 -2.91 11.82 -7.82
CA TYR A 50 -4.34 11.99 -8.14
C TYR A 50 -4.90 13.34 -7.73
N ASN A 51 -4.52 13.81 -6.54
CA ASN A 51 -5.02 15.05 -5.96
C ASN A 51 -4.24 16.28 -6.43
N GLY A 52 -3.03 16.09 -6.97
CA GLY A 52 -2.17 17.18 -7.42
C GLY A 52 -1.56 17.97 -6.26
N TYR A 53 -1.23 17.32 -5.14
CA TYR A 53 -0.59 17.99 -4.00
C TYR A 53 0.86 18.37 -4.37
N GLY A 54 1.06 19.64 -4.73
CA GLY A 54 2.38 20.23 -5.01
C GLY A 54 3.11 19.69 -6.24
N VAL A 55 2.48 18.80 -7.00
CA VAL A 55 2.94 18.23 -8.27
C VAL A 55 1.77 18.30 -9.26
N PRO A 56 2.00 18.54 -10.57
CA PRO A 56 0.95 18.46 -11.57
C PRO A 56 0.23 17.10 -11.47
N ARG A 57 -1.10 17.17 -11.52
CA ARG A 57 -1.96 15.99 -11.45
C ARG A 57 -1.61 15.03 -12.57
N ASP A 58 -1.24 13.81 -12.20
CA ASP A 58 -0.94 12.74 -13.14
C ASP A 58 -1.60 11.44 -12.67
N ALA A 59 -2.84 11.27 -13.11
CA ALA A 59 -3.62 10.08 -12.77
C ALA A 59 -2.97 8.79 -13.30
N GLN A 60 -2.16 8.85 -14.35
CA GLN A 60 -1.49 7.67 -14.91
C GLN A 60 -0.36 7.22 -14.00
N MET A 61 0.49 8.14 -13.54
CA MET A 61 1.53 7.83 -12.55
C MET A 61 0.91 7.35 -11.23
N GLY A 62 -0.18 7.97 -10.78
CA GLY A 62 -0.91 7.53 -9.58
C GLY A 62 -1.37 6.06 -9.66
N ARG A 63 -1.91 5.63 -10.80
CA ARG A 63 -2.29 4.23 -11.04
C ARG A 63 -1.11 3.27 -10.97
N ILE A 64 0.03 3.65 -11.53
CA ILE A 64 1.23 2.80 -11.56
C ILE A 64 1.70 2.52 -10.14
N TRP A 65 1.76 3.56 -9.29
CA TRP A 65 2.17 3.43 -7.89
C TRP A 65 1.17 2.62 -7.05
N LEU A 66 -0.14 2.83 -7.24
CA LEU A 66 -1.17 2.00 -6.59
C LEU A 66 -1.12 0.54 -7.02
N THR A 67 -0.87 0.26 -8.30
CA THR A 67 -0.74 -1.11 -8.81
C THR A 67 0.51 -1.80 -8.25
N LYS A 68 1.58 -1.05 -8.02
CA LYS A 68 2.79 -1.55 -7.38
C LYS A 68 2.53 -1.90 -5.91
N ALA A 69 1.81 -1.04 -5.19
CA ALA A 69 1.40 -1.29 -3.80
C ALA A 69 0.49 -2.52 -3.69
N SER A 70 -0.50 -2.66 -4.57
CA SER A 70 -1.45 -3.78 -4.55
C SER A 70 -0.77 -5.12 -4.83
N ARG A 71 0.23 -5.16 -5.72
CA ARG A 71 1.05 -6.36 -5.97
C ARG A 71 1.84 -6.80 -4.74
N ASN A 72 2.36 -5.86 -3.94
CA ASN A 72 3.10 -6.22 -2.72
C ASN A 72 2.15 -6.67 -1.59
N ARG A 73 1.01 -6.01 -1.42
CA ARG A 73 -0.06 -6.51 -0.55
C ARG A 73 -0.49 -7.92 -1.00
N SER A 74 -0.40 -8.20 -2.31
CA SER A 74 -0.73 -9.50 -2.88
C SER A 74 0.11 -10.67 -2.45
N SER A 75 1.39 -10.42 -2.27
CA SER A 75 2.30 -11.41 -1.72
C SER A 75 1.98 -11.76 -0.26
N VAL A 76 1.40 -10.82 0.51
CA VAL A 76 1.08 -11.04 1.93
C VAL A 76 -0.18 -11.89 2.12
N TRP A 77 -1.16 -11.82 1.20
CA TRP A 77 -2.38 -12.65 1.32
C TRP A 77 -2.20 -14.10 0.85
N LYS A 78 -1.08 -14.45 0.22
CA LYS A 78 -0.80 -15.83 -0.23
C LYS A 78 -0.36 -16.80 0.87
N VAL A 79 -0.36 -16.38 2.14
CA VAL A 79 -0.12 -17.27 3.30
C VAL A 79 -1.44 -17.53 4.08
N GLY A 80 -2.60 -17.23 3.48
CA GLY A 80 -3.88 -17.17 4.19
C GLY A 80 -4.95 -18.20 3.84
N ASP A 81 -4.74 -19.16 2.92
CA ASP A 81 -5.75 -20.19 2.60
C ASP A 81 -5.82 -21.33 3.65
N LYS A 82 -5.60 -21.00 4.92
CA LYS A 82 -5.92 -21.87 6.06
C LYS A 82 -6.97 -21.16 6.91
N HIS A 83 -8.23 -21.45 6.60
CA HIS A 83 -9.38 -21.09 7.39
C HIS A 83 -9.15 -21.57 8.85
N PRO A 84 -9.08 -20.67 9.84
CA PRO A 84 -9.03 -21.10 11.23
C PRO A 84 -10.35 -21.81 11.58
N GLY A 85 -10.24 -23.09 11.93
CA GLY A 85 -11.31 -23.84 12.58
C GLY A 85 -12.44 -24.30 11.66
N TYR A 86 -12.24 -25.42 10.99
CA TYR A 86 -13.22 -26.50 10.88
C TYR A 86 -12.43 -27.80 10.64
N ASN A 87 -11.83 -28.36 11.70
CA ASN A 87 -11.63 -29.81 11.74
C ASN A 87 -13.04 -30.38 11.85
N ALA A 88 -13.65 -30.71 10.70
CA ALA A 88 -14.84 -31.52 10.69
C ALA A 88 -14.47 -32.81 11.41
N SER A 89 -14.98 -32.90 12.63
CA SER A 89 -14.82 -33.99 13.58
C SER A 89 -14.95 -35.31 12.85
N ASP A 90 -14.09 -36.26 13.20
CA ASP A 90 -14.45 -37.66 13.21
C ASP A 90 -15.85 -37.75 13.83
N SER A 91 -16.84 -37.94 12.97
CA SER A 91 -18.20 -38.21 13.36
C SER A 91 -18.43 -39.62 12.89
N ASP A 92 -18.00 -40.54 13.75
CA ASP A 92 -18.29 -41.97 13.66
C ASP A 92 -19.79 -42.13 13.44
N SER A 93 -20.17 -42.40 12.20
CA SER A 93 -21.49 -42.94 11.88
C SER A 93 -21.29 -44.43 11.67
N ASP A 94 -21.29 -45.16 12.79
CA ASP A 94 -21.57 -46.59 12.79
C ASP A 94 -22.95 -46.80 12.18
N SER A 95 -22.98 -47.12 10.88
CA SER A 95 -24.14 -47.75 10.26
C SER A 95 -23.97 -49.26 10.39
N ASP A 96 -24.34 -49.78 11.56
CA ASP A 96 -24.73 -51.19 11.70
C ASP A 96 -25.87 -51.45 10.70
N SER A 97 -25.53 -52.07 9.58
CA SER A 97 -26.50 -52.70 8.69
C SER A 97 -26.43 -54.20 8.95
N ASP A 98 -27.30 -54.65 9.84
CA ASP A 98 -27.77 -56.02 9.97
C ASP A 98 -28.22 -56.52 8.58
N GLU A 99 -27.34 -57.19 7.85
CA GLU A 99 -27.72 -58.05 6.73
C GLU A 99 -27.79 -59.50 7.22
N LEU A 100 -28.95 -59.83 7.78
CA LEU A 100 -29.41 -61.21 7.98
C LEU A 100 -29.52 -61.90 6.61
N ARG A 101 -28.43 -62.50 6.15
CA ARG A 101 -28.50 -63.58 5.16
C ARG A 101 -28.90 -64.87 5.86
N GLY A 102 -30.20 -65.06 5.97
CA GLY A 102 -30.78 -66.39 6.00
C GLY A 102 -30.71 -67.00 4.60
N ASP A 103 -30.05 -68.14 4.47
CA ASP A 103 -30.37 -69.10 3.44
C ASP A 103 -30.28 -70.51 4.04
N SER A 104 -31.26 -71.32 3.68
CA SER A 104 -31.60 -72.64 4.26
C SER A 104 -30.93 -73.78 3.51
#